data_AF-A0A5N5QJ66-F1
#
_entry.id   AF-A0A5N5QJ66-F1
#
_cell.length_a   1.000
_cell.length_b   1.000
_cell.length_c   1.000
_cell.angle_alpha   90.00
_cell.angle_beta   90.00
_cell.angle_gamma   90.00
#
_symmetry.space_group_name_H-M   'P 1'
#
loop_
_entity.id
_entity.type
_entity.pdbx_description
1 polymer ?
#
loop_
_entity_poly.entity_id
_entity_poly.type
_entity_poly.pdbx_seq_one_letter_code
_entity_poly.pdbx_strand_id
1 'polypeptide(L)'
;MLLYSLFLPVFGTFLAGLASGSSLLSSRGVTANGTYPSPLKLTGSGVYTHDPSIIYNEKSGYYYVFSTHGGVSRSKNLKGPWTAIGSYLPTGCSIITSNAGHCDAWAPDVLNINGTYFVYYSISQFGTQNSAIGVATSPTMDYGSWTDHGAVFSSKPGNNYNAIDANVIQADGKLLFTFGSYWADIFQFELAPSGLAPLSTTPELTHLVLNQTSPQSAEGGFIYKPKTSKFYYLFYSSGTCCAFDAAALPTPGNEYKVFAGRSLNASGPYVDATGKPLTETGGTLVLASHDNIYAPGGNSVFWDPKSKRDVIAYHYRPRDDIRGDANSMLGLNYLDFSSVGVLLPLRFQLS
;
A
#
# COMPACT_ATOMS: atom_id res chain seq x y z
N MET A 1 71.48 3.92 -63.77
CA MET A 1 71.08 3.51 -65.13
C MET A 1 70.43 2.13 -65.00
N LEU A 2 69.11 2.10 -65.27
CA LEU A 2 68.16 1.00 -65.55
C LEU A 2 68.65 -0.47 -65.40
N LEU A 3 67.90 -1.47 -64.94
CA LEU A 3 66.49 -1.66 -64.55
C LEU A 3 66.45 -3.08 -63.94
N TYR A 4 65.89 -3.28 -62.74
CA TYR A 4 65.56 -4.63 -62.24
C TYR A 4 64.05 -4.68 -61.96
N SER A 5 63.38 -5.52 -62.73
CA SER A 5 61.95 -5.76 -62.73
C SER A 5 61.57 -6.72 -61.60
N LEU A 6 60.81 -6.26 -60.61
CA LEU A 6 60.20 -7.11 -59.58
C LEU A 6 58.76 -7.46 -59.99
N PHE A 7 58.48 -8.76 -60.01
CA PHE A 7 57.16 -9.36 -60.21
C PHE A 7 56.28 -9.17 -58.96
N LEU A 8 55.07 -8.65 -59.16
CA LEU A 8 53.97 -8.63 -58.20
C LEU A 8 53.11 -9.91 -58.34
N PRO A 9 52.68 -10.56 -57.26
CA PRO A 9 51.65 -11.60 -57.32
C PRO A 9 50.24 -10.97 -57.32
N VAL A 10 49.37 -11.56 -58.12
CA VAL A 10 47.94 -11.26 -58.25
C VAL A 10 47.21 -11.70 -56.97
N PHE A 11 46.69 -10.75 -56.20
CA PHE A 11 45.67 -11.02 -55.17
C PHE A 11 44.29 -10.72 -55.75
N GLY A 12 43.47 -11.76 -55.87
CA GLY A 12 42.06 -11.64 -56.21
C GLY A 12 41.27 -11.03 -55.06
N THR A 13 40.51 -9.97 -55.35
CA THR A 13 39.54 -9.36 -54.45
C THR A 13 38.25 -10.16 -54.46
N PHE A 14 37.97 -10.90 -53.38
CA PHE A 14 36.62 -11.34 -53.04
C PHE A 14 35.87 -10.16 -52.40
N LEU A 15 34.82 -9.66 -53.05
CA LEU A 15 33.80 -8.86 -52.37
C LEU A 15 32.96 -9.79 -51.49
N ALA A 16 33.19 -9.75 -50.18
CA ALA A 16 32.21 -10.21 -49.20
C ALA A 16 31.43 -8.98 -48.71
N GLY A 17 30.14 -8.92 -49.05
CA GLY A 17 29.23 -7.90 -48.53
C GLY A 17 29.03 -8.09 -47.04
N LEU A 18 29.56 -7.15 -46.24
CA LEU A 18 29.18 -6.99 -44.84
C LEU A 18 27.79 -6.35 -44.79
N ALA A 19 26.76 -7.18 -44.65
CA ALA A 19 25.46 -6.72 -44.21
C ALA A 19 25.58 -6.30 -42.74
N SER A 20 25.50 -4.99 -42.49
CA SER A 20 25.36 -4.40 -41.17
C SER A 20 23.99 -4.80 -40.59
N GLY A 21 23.96 -5.92 -39.87
CA GLY A 21 22.84 -6.32 -39.03
C GLY A 21 22.78 -5.44 -37.78
N SER A 22 22.19 -4.25 -37.88
CA SER A 22 21.77 -3.49 -36.72
C SER A 22 20.66 -4.27 -36.01
N SER A 23 21.02 -5.06 -34.99
CA SER A 23 20.06 -5.64 -34.07
C SER A 23 19.48 -4.53 -33.19
N LEU A 24 18.44 -3.87 -33.70
CA LEU A 24 17.51 -3.10 -32.89
C LEU A 24 16.83 -4.07 -31.94
N LEU A 25 17.36 -4.18 -30.72
CA LEU A 25 16.63 -4.69 -29.57
C LEU A 25 15.45 -3.74 -29.34
N SER A 26 14.34 -4.02 -30.02
CA SER A 26 13.04 -3.46 -29.68
C SER A 26 12.73 -3.92 -28.26
N SER A 27 12.94 -3.02 -27.29
CA SER A 27 12.29 -3.11 -25.99
C SER A 27 10.80 -3.07 -26.26
N ARG A 28 10.18 -4.24 -26.39
CA ARG A 28 8.73 -4.37 -26.25
C ARG A 28 8.42 -3.94 -24.82
N GLY A 29 8.07 -2.67 -24.65
CA GLY A 29 7.34 -2.22 -23.48
C GLY A 29 6.12 -3.13 -23.38
N VAL A 30 6.09 -3.95 -22.33
CA VAL A 30 4.89 -4.69 -21.97
C VAL A 30 3.92 -3.63 -21.46
N THR A 31 3.12 -3.06 -22.35
CA THR A 31 1.88 -2.41 -21.95
C THR A 31 0.98 -3.55 -21.48
N ALA A 32 1.01 -3.82 -20.18
CA ALA A 32 -0.01 -4.62 -19.54
C ALA A 32 -1.32 -3.85 -19.72
N ASN A 33 -2.06 -4.17 -20.78
CA ASN A 33 -3.44 -3.74 -20.96
C ASN A 33 -4.29 -4.57 -19.97
N GLY A 34 -4.03 -4.35 -18.68
CA GLY A 34 -4.67 -5.06 -17.58
C GLY A 34 -6.05 -4.49 -17.37
N THR A 35 -7.08 -5.23 -17.75
CA THR A 35 -8.45 -4.93 -17.32
C THR A 35 -8.52 -5.20 -15.82
N TYR A 36 -8.75 -4.16 -15.01
CA TYR A 36 -8.96 -4.31 -13.57
C TYR A 36 -10.45 -4.62 -13.29
N PRO A 37 -10.77 -5.49 -12.31
CA PRO A 37 -12.15 -5.70 -11.88
C PRO A 37 -12.73 -4.45 -11.22
N SER A 38 -13.97 -4.11 -11.59
CA SER A 38 -14.78 -3.23 -10.76
C SER A 38 -14.91 -3.80 -9.34
N PRO A 39 -14.91 -2.96 -8.29
CA PRO A 39 -15.12 -3.40 -6.92
C PRO A 39 -16.49 -4.06 -6.74
N LEU A 40 -16.62 -4.85 -5.66
CA LEU A 40 -17.91 -5.36 -5.22
C LEU A 40 -18.91 -4.20 -5.11
N LYS A 41 -20.12 -4.38 -5.65
CA LYS A 41 -21.20 -3.39 -5.49
C LYS A 41 -21.63 -3.35 -4.02
N LEU A 42 -21.22 -2.28 -3.32
CA LEU A 42 -21.54 -2.07 -1.90
C LEU A 42 -22.84 -1.29 -1.75
N THR A 43 -23.49 -1.46 -0.60
CA THR A 43 -24.73 -0.76 -0.23
C THR A 43 -24.62 -0.21 1.18
N GLY A 44 -25.48 0.76 1.51
CA GLY A 44 -25.53 1.40 2.83
C GLY A 44 -24.84 2.76 2.88
N SER A 45 -25.07 3.50 3.95
CA SER A 45 -24.53 4.87 4.13
C SER A 45 -23.06 4.89 4.56
N GLY A 46 -22.55 3.78 5.11
CA GLY A 46 -21.17 3.66 5.60
C GLY A 46 -20.15 3.22 4.55
N VAL A 47 -20.38 3.55 3.27
CA VAL A 47 -19.49 3.18 2.15
C VAL A 47 -18.48 4.27 1.80
N TYR A 48 -18.60 5.46 2.39
CA TYR A 48 -17.59 6.51 2.28
C TYR A 48 -16.45 6.20 3.24
N THR A 49 -15.21 6.24 2.74
CA THR A 49 -14.01 5.92 3.52
C THR A 49 -12.77 6.51 2.88
N HIS A 50 -11.80 6.93 3.68
CA HIS A 50 -10.43 7.17 3.25
C HIS A 50 -9.50 6.27 4.06
N ASP A 51 -8.49 5.70 3.42
CA ASP A 51 -7.54 4.72 4.00
C ASP A 51 -8.20 3.60 4.84
N PRO A 52 -9.06 2.76 4.25
CA PRO A 52 -9.78 1.74 5.01
C PRO A 52 -8.87 0.63 5.52
N SER A 53 -8.86 0.42 6.84
CA SER A 53 -8.43 -0.85 7.44
C SER A 53 -9.62 -1.71 7.84
N ILE A 54 -9.71 -2.91 7.24
CA ILE A 54 -10.83 -3.83 7.39
C ILE A 54 -10.49 -5.04 8.24
N ILE A 55 -11.41 -5.45 9.12
CA ILE A 55 -11.29 -6.66 9.93
C ILE A 55 -12.64 -7.34 10.14
N TYR A 56 -12.64 -8.66 10.32
CA TYR A 56 -13.82 -9.42 10.74
C TYR A 56 -13.75 -9.79 12.22
N ASN A 57 -14.82 -9.50 12.95
CA ASN A 57 -14.98 -9.90 14.34
C ASN A 57 -15.81 -11.18 14.42
N GLU A 58 -15.16 -12.31 14.68
CA GLU A 58 -15.82 -13.62 14.83
C GLU A 58 -16.86 -13.65 15.96
N LYS A 59 -16.66 -12.89 17.06
CA LYS A 59 -17.58 -12.89 18.21
C LYS A 59 -18.89 -12.17 17.90
N SER A 60 -18.81 -11.04 17.20
CA SER A 60 -20.01 -10.24 16.86
C SER A 60 -20.59 -10.57 15.47
N GLY A 61 -19.82 -11.22 14.59
CA GLY A 61 -20.22 -11.58 13.24
C GLY A 61 -20.24 -10.40 12.25
N TYR A 62 -19.57 -9.30 12.59
CA TYR A 62 -19.49 -8.08 11.79
C TYR A 62 -18.10 -7.91 11.15
N TYR A 63 -18.10 -7.39 9.92
CA TYR A 63 -16.95 -6.69 9.34
C TYR A 63 -16.94 -5.26 9.85
N TYR A 64 -15.76 -4.73 10.15
CA TYR A 64 -15.53 -3.35 10.54
C TYR A 64 -14.53 -2.72 9.56
N VAL A 65 -14.76 -1.47 9.18
CA VAL A 65 -13.82 -0.62 8.44
C VAL A 65 -13.51 0.59 9.29
N PHE A 66 -12.24 0.80 9.58
CA PHE A 66 -11.69 1.97 10.24
C PHE A 66 -11.10 2.87 9.17
N SER A 67 -11.33 4.17 9.26
CA SER A 67 -10.92 5.12 8.24
C SER A 67 -10.20 6.32 8.83
N THR A 68 -9.51 7.06 7.96
CA THR A 68 -9.11 8.44 8.21
C THR A 68 -10.34 9.26 8.68
N HIS A 69 -10.08 10.29 9.48
CA HIS A 69 -11.04 11.08 10.26
C HIS A 69 -11.69 10.34 11.44
N GLY A 70 -11.08 9.23 11.87
CA GLY A 70 -11.51 8.47 13.05
C GLY A 70 -12.76 7.62 12.84
N GLY A 71 -13.32 7.58 11.63
CA GLY A 71 -14.60 6.94 11.33
C GLY A 71 -14.55 5.41 11.43
N VAL A 72 -15.66 4.83 11.87
CA VAL A 72 -15.88 3.37 11.83
C VAL A 72 -17.21 3.07 11.16
N SER A 73 -17.20 2.16 10.19
CA SER A 73 -18.41 1.56 9.63
C SER A 73 -18.39 0.05 9.83
N ARG A 74 -19.58 -0.57 9.88
CA ARG A 74 -19.70 -2.02 9.98
C ARG A 74 -20.82 -2.59 9.14
N SER A 75 -20.70 -3.88 8.83
CA SER A 75 -21.74 -4.66 8.13
C SER A 75 -21.68 -6.13 8.54
N LYS A 76 -22.80 -6.86 8.49
CA LYS A 76 -22.79 -8.32 8.61
C LYS A 76 -22.37 -9.03 7.32
N ASN A 77 -22.43 -8.36 6.18
CA ASN A 77 -22.08 -8.91 4.87
C ASN A 77 -21.12 -7.97 4.15
N LEU A 78 -20.14 -8.53 3.43
CA LEU A 78 -19.12 -7.74 2.74
C LEU A 78 -19.72 -6.73 1.73
N LYS A 79 -20.86 -7.07 1.09
CA LYS A 79 -21.59 -6.20 0.15
C LYS A 79 -22.53 -5.18 0.82
N GLY A 80 -22.57 -5.16 2.15
CA GLY A 80 -23.45 -4.28 2.94
C GLY A 80 -24.79 -4.93 3.34
N PRO A 81 -25.72 -4.12 3.89
CA PRO A 81 -25.59 -2.68 4.05
C PRO A 81 -24.51 -2.30 5.08
N TRP A 82 -23.62 -1.39 4.71
CA TRP A 82 -22.63 -0.78 5.59
C TRP A 82 -23.26 0.40 6.34
N THR A 83 -23.00 0.48 7.64
CA THR A 83 -23.53 1.53 8.51
C THR A 83 -22.40 2.15 9.31
N ALA A 84 -22.29 3.48 9.27
CA ALA A 84 -21.38 4.22 10.15
C ALA A 84 -21.85 4.10 11.61
N ILE A 85 -20.90 3.84 12.52
CA ILE A 85 -21.18 3.65 13.96
C ILE A 85 -20.47 4.68 14.85
N GLY A 86 -19.92 5.72 14.25
CA GLY A 86 -19.22 6.80 14.95
C GLY A 86 -17.71 6.67 14.88
N SER A 87 -17.02 7.35 15.80
CA SER A 87 -15.56 7.38 15.87
C SER A 87 -15.01 6.35 16.86
N TYR A 88 -13.82 5.78 16.58
CA TYR A 88 -13.08 4.95 17.54
C TYR A 88 -12.38 5.77 18.63
N LEU A 89 -12.27 7.10 18.46
CA LEU A 89 -11.75 8.05 19.46
C LEU A 89 -12.76 9.18 19.73
N PRO A 90 -13.94 8.88 20.30
CA PRO A 90 -15.02 9.84 20.41
C PRO A 90 -14.75 11.00 21.38
N THR A 91 -13.79 10.82 22.30
CA THR A 91 -13.36 11.84 23.27
C THR A 91 -12.08 12.56 22.83
N GLY A 92 -11.64 12.34 21.59
CA GLY A 92 -10.33 12.75 21.09
C GLY A 92 -9.21 11.78 21.48
N CYS A 93 -8.00 12.12 21.09
CA CYS A 93 -6.77 11.37 21.35
C CYS A 93 -5.88 12.12 22.34
N SER A 94 -5.14 11.36 23.13
CA SER A 94 -4.17 11.83 24.12
C SER A 94 -2.85 12.29 23.51
N ILE A 95 -2.63 12.03 22.22
CA ILE A 95 -1.45 12.49 21.49
C ILE A 95 -1.55 13.99 21.24
N ILE A 96 -0.62 14.76 21.78
CA ILE A 96 -0.45 16.18 21.48
C ILE A 96 0.92 16.39 20.84
N THR A 97 1.03 16.11 19.55
CA THR A 97 2.12 16.65 18.71
C THR A 97 1.63 16.76 17.27
N SER A 98 2.12 17.79 16.57
CA SER A 98 1.84 18.21 15.19
C SER A 98 0.60 19.07 14.93
N ASN A 99 -0.61 18.68 15.33
CA ASN A 99 -1.83 19.35 14.87
C ASN A 99 -2.50 20.34 15.85
N ALA A 100 -1.71 21.12 16.60
CA ALA A 100 -2.21 22.16 17.52
C ALA A 100 -3.27 21.69 18.56
N GLY A 101 -3.30 20.39 18.88
CA GLY A 101 -4.28 19.80 19.81
C GLY A 101 -5.57 19.28 19.15
N HIS A 102 -5.66 19.27 17.82
CA HIS A 102 -6.78 18.64 17.11
C HIS A 102 -6.54 17.14 16.93
N CYS A 103 -7.54 16.33 17.34
CA CYS A 103 -7.55 14.91 17.06
C CYS A 103 -8.23 14.62 15.72
N ASP A 104 -7.45 14.63 14.65
CA ASP A 104 -7.85 14.14 13.34
C ASP A 104 -6.98 12.93 12.99
N ALA A 105 -7.53 11.74 13.15
CA ALA A 105 -6.79 10.49 13.07
C ALA A 105 -6.75 9.96 11.63
N TRP A 106 -5.55 9.72 11.11
CA TRP A 106 -5.31 9.30 9.71
C TRP A 106 -4.84 7.86 9.60
N ALA A 107 -5.17 7.24 8.47
CA ALA A 107 -4.72 5.93 7.98
C ALA A 107 -4.60 4.88 9.09
N PRO A 108 -5.72 4.51 9.74
CA PRO A 108 -5.67 3.56 10.82
C PRO A 108 -5.36 2.15 10.32
N ASP A 109 -4.70 1.33 11.14
CA ASP A 109 -4.62 -0.11 10.95
C ASP A 109 -5.16 -0.87 12.16
N VAL A 110 -6.12 -1.77 11.92
CA VAL A 110 -6.76 -2.58 12.93
C VAL A 110 -6.35 -4.05 12.84
N LEU A 111 -6.01 -4.62 13.99
CA LEU A 111 -5.68 -6.04 14.11
C LEU A 111 -6.11 -6.59 15.47
N ASN A 112 -6.17 -7.92 15.57
CA ASN A 112 -6.40 -8.61 16.83
C ASN A 112 -5.11 -9.26 17.32
N ILE A 113 -4.70 -8.94 18.56
CA ILE A 113 -3.58 -9.56 19.26
C ILE A 113 -4.15 -10.23 20.51
N ASN A 114 -4.14 -11.57 20.53
CA ASN A 114 -4.57 -12.37 21.68
C ASN A 114 -5.96 -12.02 22.24
N GLY A 115 -6.92 -11.68 21.36
CA GLY A 115 -8.29 -11.37 21.75
C GLY A 115 -8.56 -9.89 22.03
N THR A 116 -7.53 -9.05 22.06
CA THR A 116 -7.64 -7.59 22.14
C THR A 116 -7.50 -6.99 20.75
N TYR A 117 -8.40 -6.10 20.37
CA TYR A 117 -8.29 -5.33 19.13
C TYR A 117 -7.44 -4.10 19.36
N PHE A 118 -6.48 -3.86 18.49
CA PHE A 118 -5.63 -2.69 18.47
C PHE A 118 -5.97 -1.89 17.22
N VAL A 119 -6.05 -0.57 17.33
CA VAL A 119 -6.07 0.34 16.19
C VAL A 119 -4.89 1.29 16.34
N TYR A 120 -3.95 1.20 15.41
CA TYR A 120 -2.87 2.19 15.28
C TYR A 120 -3.36 3.31 14.39
N TYR A 121 -3.07 4.56 14.74
CA TYR A 121 -3.57 5.72 13.99
C TYR A 121 -2.54 6.85 14.00
N SER A 122 -2.60 7.69 12.98
CA SER A 122 -1.62 8.78 12.78
C SER A 122 -2.21 10.14 13.14
N ILE A 123 -1.38 11.04 13.68
CA ILE A 123 -1.68 12.46 13.88
C ILE A 123 -0.58 13.27 13.18
N SER A 124 -0.97 14.05 12.18
CA SER A 124 -0.04 14.72 11.27
C SER A 124 -0.65 16.02 10.69
N GLN A 125 0.16 16.70 9.89
CA GLN A 125 -0.24 17.81 9.02
C GLN A 125 0.38 17.59 7.63
N PHE A 126 -0.25 18.13 6.58
CA PHE A 126 0.27 17.99 5.22
C PHE A 126 1.66 18.64 5.08
N GLY A 127 2.57 17.92 4.42
CA GLY A 127 3.88 18.44 4.03
C GLY A 127 4.92 18.57 5.15
N THR A 128 4.71 17.92 6.30
CA THR A 128 5.66 17.92 7.43
C THR A 128 6.02 16.51 7.88
N GLN A 129 7.17 16.40 8.56
CA GLN A 129 7.61 15.20 9.26
C GLN A 129 7.30 15.24 10.75
N ASN A 130 6.75 16.35 11.25
CA ASN A 130 6.30 16.42 12.63
C ASN A 130 5.02 15.60 12.73
N SER A 131 5.12 14.34 13.14
CA SER A 131 4.01 13.38 13.12
C SER A 131 4.17 12.36 14.22
N ALA A 132 3.07 11.75 14.63
CA ALA A 132 3.08 10.66 15.59
C ALA A 132 2.06 9.60 15.22
N ILE A 133 2.39 8.35 15.50
CA ILE A 133 1.48 7.21 15.46
C ILE A 133 1.18 6.83 16.90
N GLY A 134 -0.10 6.74 17.26
CA GLY A 134 -0.52 6.17 18.52
C GLY A 134 -1.35 4.92 18.36
N VAL A 135 -1.86 4.44 19.49
CA VAL A 135 -2.59 3.19 19.56
C VAL A 135 -3.72 3.25 20.56
N ALA A 136 -4.89 2.76 20.14
CA ALA A 136 -6.01 2.49 21.03
C ALA A 136 -6.36 1.00 21.02
N THR A 137 -6.88 0.49 22.13
CA THR A 137 -7.30 -0.91 22.26
C THR A 137 -8.77 -1.04 22.61
N SER A 138 -9.41 -2.09 22.11
CA SER A 138 -10.79 -2.43 22.47
C SER A 138 -10.98 -3.95 22.61
N PRO A 139 -11.83 -4.40 23.55
CA PRO A 139 -12.24 -5.81 23.61
C PRO A 139 -13.30 -6.20 22.57
N THR A 140 -14.06 -5.24 22.00
CA THR A 140 -15.22 -5.54 21.13
C THR A 140 -15.25 -4.81 19.79
N MET A 141 -14.50 -3.71 19.65
CA MET A 141 -14.56 -2.72 18.57
C MET A 141 -15.84 -1.87 18.51
N ASP A 142 -16.74 -1.99 19.48
CA ASP A 142 -17.93 -1.15 19.53
C ASP A 142 -17.59 0.31 19.88
N TYR A 143 -18.49 1.23 19.50
CA TYR A 143 -18.39 2.63 19.89
C TYR A 143 -18.26 2.77 21.42
N GLY A 144 -17.31 3.60 21.86
CA GLY A 144 -17.05 3.85 23.28
C GLY A 144 -16.30 2.76 24.04
N SER A 145 -15.90 1.67 23.37
CA SER A 145 -15.11 0.58 23.99
C SER A 145 -13.60 0.75 23.88
N TRP A 146 -13.15 1.81 23.20
CA TRP A 146 -11.74 2.07 22.92
C TRP A 146 -11.07 2.80 24.06
N THR A 147 -9.89 2.32 24.44
CA THR A 147 -8.96 2.98 25.38
C THR A 147 -7.75 3.44 24.60
N ASP A 148 -7.49 4.74 24.57
CA ASP A 148 -6.31 5.32 23.97
C ASP A 148 -5.09 5.20 24.90
N HIS A 149 -3.94 4.83 24.34
CA HIS A 149 -2.66 4.67 25.04
C HIS A 149 -1.61 5.73 24.64
N GLY A 150 -1.96 6.63 23.73
CA GLY A 150 -1.06 7.68 23.27
C GLY A 150 -0.04 7.19 22.23
N ALA A 151 1.07 7.93 22.12
CA ALA A 151 2.03 7.75 21.04
C ALA A 151 2.92 6.51 21.22
N VAL A 152 3.06 5.75 20.14
CA VAL A 152 3.97 4.59 20.00
C VAL A 152 5.27 5.02 19.33
N PHE A 153 5.18 5.80 18.26
CA PHE A 153 6.34 6.24 17.48
C PHE A 153 6.09 7.62 16.89
N SER A 154 7.15 8.40 16.68
CA SER A 154 7.04 9.78 16.19
C SER A 154 8.21 10.17 15.32
N SER A 155 8.00 11.14 14.44
CA SER A 155 9.03 11.80 13.65
C SER A 155 9.01 13.31 13.87
N LYS A 156 10.08 13.97 13.46
CA LYS A 156 10.25 15.43 13.47
C LYS A 156 10.97 15.88 12.19
N PRO A 157 10.90 17.18 11.85
CA PRO A 157 11.67 17.72 10.73
C PRO A 157 13.15 17.34 10.80
N GLY A 158 13.69 16.85 9.68
CA GLY A 158 15.07 16.37 9.56
C GLY A 158 15.25 14.86 9.74
N ASN A 159 14.20 14.10 10.08
CA ASN A 159 14.24 12.65 9.90
C ASN A 159 14.28 12.27 8.41
N ASN A 160 14.52 11.00 8.09
CA ASN A 160 14.44 10.51 6.71
C ASN A 160 13.02 10.08 6.31
N TYR A 161 12.10 10.03 7.26
CA TYR A 161 10.77 9.45 7.13
C TYR A 161 9.72 10.37 7.76
N ASN A 162 8.46 10.08 7.46
CA ASN A 162 7.31 10.57 8.19
C ASN A 162 6.67 9.42 8.97
N ALA A 163 6.48 9.59 10.28
CA ALA A 163 5.86 8.59 11.14
C ALA A 163 4.33 8.67 11.05
N ILE A 164 3.78 8.14 9.96
CA ILE A 164 2.35 7.91 9.72
C ILE A 164 2.14 6.55 9.03
N ASP A 165 0.88 6.19 8.79
CA ASP A 165 0.44 5.04 7.99
C ASP A 165 0.98 3.70 8.50
N ALA A 166 0.64 3.37 9.75
CA ALA A 166 1.08 2.13 10.36
C ALA A 166 0.46 0.90 9.71
N ASN A 167 1.22 -0.20 9.71
CA ASN A 167 0.70 -1.54 9.60
C ASN A 167 1.42 -2.47 10.58
N VAL A 168 0.68 -3.36 11.25
CA VAL A 168 1.27 -4.31 12.19
C VAL A 168 0.97 -5.74 11.80
N ILE A 169 2.02 -6.59 11.82
CA ILE A 169 1.88 -8.03 11.62
C ILE A 169 2.57 -8.83 12.72
N GLN A 170 2.02 -10.01 12.98
CA GLN A 170 2.70 -11.05 13.76
C GLN A 170 3.47 -11.97 12.80
N ALA A 171 4.78 -12.02 12.94
CA ALA A 171 5.65 -12.89 12.15
C ALA A 171 6.81 -13.41 13.00
N ASP A 172 7.06 -14.72 12.94
CA ASP A 172 8.19 -15.37 13.61
C ASP A 172 8.30 -15.05 15.12
N GLY A 173 7.15 -14.94 15.79
CA GLY A 173 7.05 -14.62 17.22
C GLY A 173 7.23 -13.14 17.57
N LYS A 174 7.34 -12.27 16.56
CA LYS A 174 7.56 -10.82 16.68
C LYS A 174 6.33 -10.04 16.25
N LEU A 175 6.19 -8.84 16.81
CA LEU A 175 5.29 -7.81 16.30
C LEU A 175 6.12 -6.85 15.44
N LEU A 176 5.91 -6.88 14.13
CA LEU A 176 6.60 -6.00 13.20
C LEU A 176 5.67 -4.84 12.85
N PHE A 177 6.20 -3.62 12.98
CA PHE A 177 5.50 -2.38 12.76
C PHE A 177 6.10 -1.67 11.56
N THR A 178 5.35 -1.68 10.47
CA THR A 178 5.65 -0.96 9.23
C THR A 178 4.99 0.40 9.29
N PHE A 179 5.65 1.42 8.75
CA PHE A 179 5.13 2.79 8.69
C PHE A 179 5.81 3.56 7.56
N GLY A 180 5.24 4.70 7.19
CA GLY A 180 5.91 5.65 6.32
C GLY A 180 5.04 6.16 5.18
N SER A 181 5.26 7.43 4.85
CA SER A 181 4.62 8.15 3.77
C SER A 181 5.57 9.26 3.31
N TYR A 182 5.94 9.22 2.02
CA TYR A 182 6.85 10.19 1.38
C TYR A 182 8.25 10.23 2.03
N TRP A 183 9.08 11.21 1.66
CA TRP A 183 10.50 11.30 2.02
C TRP A 183 11.29 10.09 1.52
N ALA A 184 11.78 9.23 2.42
CA ALA A 184 12.36 7.94 2.09
C ALA A 184 11.33 6.80 2.20
N ASP A 185 10.05 7.13 2.02
CA ASP A 185 8.92 6.20 1.93
C ASP A 185 8.77 5.29 3.17
N ILE A 186 8.97 3.97 3.05
CA ILE A 186 8.43 2.97 3.99
C ILE A 186 9.52 2.25 4.78
N PHE A 187 9.36 2.23 6.10
CA PHE A 187 10.27 1.61 7.07
C PHE A 187 9.54 0.59 7.94
N GLN A 188 10.30 -0.22 8.66
CA GLN A 188 9.79 -1.17 9.65
C GLN A 188 10.72 -1.26 10.87
N PHE A 189 10.14 -1.49 12.03
CA PHE A 189 10.84 -1.90 13.25
C PHE A 189 10.04 -2.94 14.05
N GLU A 190 10.61 -3.42 15.15
CA GLU A 190 9.96 -4.39 16.04
C GLU A 190 9.29 -3.68 17.24
N LEU A 191 8.02 -3.99 17.50
CA LEU A 191 7.32 -3.58 18.71
C LEU A 191 7.65 -4.49 19.89
N ALA A 192 7.54 -3.94 21.09
CA ALA A 192 7.47 -4.74 22.31
C ALA A 192 6.23 -5.66 22.26
N PRO A 193 6.24 -6.83 22.93
CA PRO A 193 5.10 -7.76 22.95
C PRO A 193 3.78 -7.17 23.44
N SER A 194 3.82 -6.05 24.16
CA SER A 194 2.61 -5.31 24.56
C SER A 194 1.87 -4.69 23.38
N GLY A 195 2.56 -4.44 22.26
CA GLY A 195 2.05 -3.68 21.12
C GLY A 195 1.97 -2.17 21.36
N LEU A 196 2.37 -1.67 22.54
CA LEU A 196 2.18 -0.27 22.94
C LEU A 196 3.43 0.60 22.79
N ALA A 197 4.58 0.01 22.48
CA ALA A 197 5.85 0.72 22.34
C ALA A 197 6.80 -0.06 21.42
N PRO A 198 7.81 0.58 20.83
CA PRO A 198 8.94 -0.09 20.19
C PRO A 198 9.65 -1.04 21.17
N LEU A 199 10.28 -2.10 20.65
CA LEU A 199 11.01 -3.07 21.46
C LEU A 199 12.20 -2.43 22.20
N SER A 200 12.83 -1.42 21.60
CA SER A 200 13.92 -0.64 22.18
C SER A 200 13.62 0.86 22.10
N THR A 201 14.23 1.65 22.98
CA THR A 201 14.07 3.12 22.98
C THR A 201 14.57 3.79 21.69
N THR A 202 15.44 3.12 20.94
CA THR A 202 15.95 3.56 19.65
C THR A 202 15.82 2.38 18.69
N PRO A 203 14.66 2.21 18.05
CA PRO A 203 14.42 1.08 17.18
C PRO A 203 15.38 1.10 15.98
N GLU A 204 15.91 -0.07 15.63
CA GLU A 204 16.60 -0.26 14.37
C GLU A 204 15.57 -0.27 13.24
N LEU A 205 15.75 0.60 12.26
CA LEU A 205 14.81 0.76 11.16
C LEU A 205 15.30 -0.02 9.93
N THR A 206 14.44 -0.93 9.45
CA THR A 206 14.62 -1.60 8.16
C THR A 206 13.90 -0.80 7.08
N HIS A 207 14.60 -0.41 6.02
CA HIS A 207 14.02 0.29 4.88
C HIS A 207 13.40 -0.72 3.91
N LEU A 208 12.10 -0.59 3.60
CA LEU A 208 11.35 -1.59 2.84
C LEU A 208 11.03 -1.16 1.40
N VAL A 209 10.77 0.13 1.18
CA VAL A 209 10.41 0.68 -0.15
C VAL A 209 11.08 2.03 -0.31
N LEU A 210 11.63 2.28 -1.51
CA LEU A 210 12.05 3.61 -1.95
C LEU A 210 11.70 3.78 -3.44
N ASN A 211 10.73 4.62 -3.73
CA ASN A 211 10.34 5.02 -5.07
C ASN A 211 10.88 6.42 -5.40
N GLN A 212 11.93 6.46 -6.22
CA GLN A 212 12.58 7.70 -6.65
C GLN A 212 11.94 8.27 -7.94
N THR A 213 10.86 7.67 -8.44
CA THR A 213 10.13 8.18 -9.59
C THR A 213 9.35 9.42 -9.17
N SER A 214 9.67 10.59 -9.70
CA SER A 214 8.88 11.82 -9.42
C SER A 214 7.65 11.91 -10.34
N PRO A 215 6.46 12.32 -9.84
CA PRO A 215 6.10 12.74 -8.49
C PRO A 215 5.48 11.60 -7.65
N GLN A 216 5.99 10.37 -7.79
CA GLN A 216 5.39 9.13 -7.30
C GLN A 216 6.11 8.62 -6.03
N SER A 217 6.19 9.44 -4.99
CA SER A 217 6.55 8.94 -3.66
C SER A 217 5.58 7.84 -3.20
N ALA A 218 6.00 7.02 -2.24
CA ALA A 218 5.21 5.90 -1.73
C ALA A 218 4.73 6.14 -0.29
N GLU A 219 3.60 5.51 0.05
CA GLU A 219 3.00 5.55 1.39
C GLU A 219 2.11 4.33 1.65
N GLY A 220 1.57 4.22 2.86
CA GLY A 220 0.57 3.20 3.17
C GLY A 220 1.08 1.76 3.06
N GLY A 221 2.27 1.49 3.59
CA GLY A 221 2.87 0.14 3.54
C GLY A 221 2.05 -0.89 4.32
N PHE A 222 1.47 -1.88 3.64
CA PHE A 222 0.66 -2.95 4.23
C PHE A 222 1.25 -4.33 3.94
N ILE A 223 1.80 -4.98 4.96
CA ILE A 223 2.34 -6.33 4.84
C ILE A 223 1.24 -7.36 5.12
N TYR A 224 1.14 -8.34 4.24
CA TYR A 224 0.18 -9.43 4.36
C TYR A 224 0.83 -10.78 4.04
N LYS A 225 0.47 -11.81 4.82
CA LYS A 225 0.84 -13.20 4.54
C LYS A 225 -0.41 -14.02 4.23
N PRO A 226 -0.70 -14.30 2.95
CA PRO A 226 -1.76 -15.21 2.58
C PRO A 226 -1.50 -16.61 3.15
N LYS A 227 -2.54 -17.27 3.67
CA LYS A 227 -2.42 -18.62 4.27
C LYS A 227 -1.86 -19.66 3.29
N THR A 228 -2.10 -19.47 1.99
CA THR A 228 -1.71 -20.37 0.92
C THR A 228 -0.33 -20.06 0.32
N SER A 229 0.32 -18.98 0.75
CA SER A 229 1.59 -18.54 0.19
C SER A 229 2.73 -18.66 1.20
N LYS A 230 3.89 -19.11 0.71
CA LYS A 230 5.14 -19.04 1.47
C LYS A 230 5.67 -17.61 1.60
N PHE A 231 5.25 -16.71 0.73
CA PHE A 231 5.72 -15.33 0.69
C PHE A 231 4.90 -14.41 1.59
N TYR A 232 5.55 -13.38 2.11
CA TYR A 232 4.95 -12.13 2.55
C TYR A 232 4.84 -11.20 1.36
N TYR A 233 3.78 -10.39 1.33
CA TYR A 233 3.55 -9.37 0.31
C TYR A 233 3.49 -8.01 0.99
N LEU A 234 4.26 -7.05 0.50
CA LEU A 234 4.17 -5.66 0.91
C LEU A 234 3.42 -4.90 -0.18
N PHE A 235 2.20 -4.50 0.13
CA PHE A 235 1.42 -3.56 -0.68
C PHE A 235 1.76 -2.14 -0.25
N TYR A 236 1.76 -1.21 -1.19
CA TYR A 236 1.92 0.22 -0.90
C TYR A 236 1.26 1.02 -2.01
N SER A 237 0.88 2.25 -1.72
CA SER A 237 0.33 3.16 -2.72
C SER A 237 1.37 4.19 -3.12
N SER A 238 1.32 4.64 -4.37
CA SER A 238 2.28 5.61 -4.89
C SER A 238 1.67 6.44 -6.01
N GLY A 239 2.10 7.70 -6.11
CA GLY A 239 1.54 8.69 -7.05
C GLY A 239 0.91 9.87 -6.32
N THR A 240 0.32 10.78 -7.07
CA THR A 240 -0.34 11.96 -6.54
C THR A 240 -1.69 11.60 -5.92
N CYS A 241 -1.81 11.92 -4.63
CA CYS A 241 -3.00 11.82 -3.79
C CYS A 241 -3.14 13.15 -3.01
N CYS A 242 -4.25 13.51 -2.37
CA CYS A 242 -5.60 12.93 -2.34
C CYS A 242 -6.67 14.03 -2.56
N ALA A 243 -6.22 15.27 -2.65
CA ALA A 243 -7.04 16.46 -2.86
C ALA A 243 -7.21 16.72 -4.36
N PHE A 244 -7.95 15.84 -5.04
CA PHE A 244 -8.18 15.97 -6.47
C PHE A 244 -9.17 17.10 -6.78
N ASP A 245 -8.77 17.98 -7.69
CA ASP A 245 -9.65 18.91 -8.40
C ASP A 245 -9.99 18.31 -9.76
N ALA A 246 -11.28 18.17 -10.06
CA ALA A 246 -11.77 17.66 -11.33
C ALA A 246 -11.26 18.46 -12.55
N ALA A 247 -10.95 19.75 -12.36
CA ALA A 247 -10.38 20.61 -13.39
C ALA A 247 -8.85 20.47 -13.55
N ALA A 248 -8.17 19.83 -12.59
CA ALA A 248 -6.70 19.76 -12.52
C ALA A 248 -6.21 18.39 -12.02
N LEU A 249 -6.69 17.32 -12.67
CA LEU A 249 -6.22 15.97 -12.36
C LEU A 249 -4.74 15.77 -12.76
N PRO A 250 -3.98 14.97 -11.99
CA PRO A 250 -2.65 14.52 -12.39
C PRO A 250 -2.61 13.95 -13.81
N THR A 251 -1.47 14.12 -14.48
CA THR A 251 -1.22 13.46 -15.77
C THR A 251 -1.48 11.96 -15.64
N PRO A 252 -2.20 11.33 -16.60
CA PRO A 252 -2.50 9.90 -16.53
C PRO A 252 -1.25 9.05 -16.28
N GLY A 253 -1.33 8.18 -15.29
CA GLY A 253 -0.22 7.37 -14.81
C GLY A 253 0.55 7.99 -13.65
N ASN A 254 0.32 9.25 -13.28
CA ASN A 254 0.90 9.86 -12.07
C ASN A 254 -0.08 9.87 -10.89
N GLU A 255 -1.36 9.62 -11.12
CA GLU A 255 -2.31 9.48 -10.02
C GLU A 255 -2.03 8.24 -9.17
N TYR A 256 -2.60 8.27 -7.96
CA TYR A 256 -2.46 7.22 -6.95
C TYR A 256 -2.83 5.84 -7.48
N LYS A 257 -2.03 4.83 -7.13
CA LYS A 257 -2.18 3.44 -7.56
C LYS A 257 -1.46 2.52 -6.58
N VAL A 258 -1.90 1.26 -6.53
CA VAL A 258 -1.34 0.25 -5.63
C VAL A 258 -0.26 -0.55 -6.33
N PHE A 259 0.88 -0.69 -5.66
CA PHE A 259 1.96 -1.58 -6.03
C PHE A 259 2.13 -2.67 -4.97
N ALA A 260 2.84 -3.73 -5.34
CA ALA A 260 3.33 -4.71 -4.39
C ALA A 260 4.66 -5.34 -4.79
N GLY A 261 5.38 -5.82 -3.78
CA GLY A 261 6.47 -6.78 -3.92
C GLY A 261 6.29 -7.92 -2.93
N ARG A 262 7.14 -8.94 -3.03
CA ARG A 262 7.08 -10.10 -2.13
C ARG A 262 8.45 -10.47 -1.58
N SER A 263 8.45 -11.13 -0.42
CA SER A 263 9.64 -11.68 0.22
C SER A 263 9.34 -12.99 0.93
N LEU A 264 10.36 -13.81 1.19
CA LEU A 264 10.21 -14.97 2.08
C LEU A 264 10.17 -14.55 3.55
N ASN A 265 10.69 -13.37 3.90
CA ASN A 265 10.72 -12.86 5.27
C ASN A 265 9.84 -11.61 5.39
N ALA A 266 9.23 -11.44 6.57
CA ALA A 266 8.36 -10.30 6.84
C ALA A 266 9.09 -8.94 6.79
N SER A 267 10.39 -8.93 7.09
CA SER A 267 11.25 -7.73 7.01
C SER A 267 11.98 -7.58 5.67
N GLY A 268 11.62 -8.39 4.67
CA GLY A 268 12.24 -8.33 3.35
C GLY A 268 13.56 -9.10 3.22
N PRO A 269 14.40 -8.78 2.23
CA PRO A 269 14.15 -7.77 1.19
C PRO A 269 12.95 -8.14 0.32
N TYR A 270 12.17 -7.14 -0.07
CA TYR A 270 11.03 -7.30 -0.99
C TYR A 270 11.46 -7.01 -2.42
N VAL A 271 11.00 -7.84 -3.36
CA VAL A 271 11.24 -7.67 -4.80
C VAL A 271 9.93 -7.70 -5.58
N ASP A 272 9.90 -7.01 -6.71
CA ASP A 272 8.78 -7.08 -7.65
C ASP A 272 8.79 -8.35 -8.52
N ALA A 273 7.81 -8.48 -9.42
CA ALA A 273 7.66 -9.64 -10.30
C ALA A 273 8.83 -9.85 -11.29
N THR A 274 9.64 -8.81 -11.53
CA THR A 274 10.84 -8.89 -12.37
C THR A 274 12.11 -9.16 -11.54
N GLY A 275 11.99 -9.21 -10.22
CA GLY A 275 13.10 -9.40 -9.28
C GLY A 275 13.79 -8.10 -8.86
N LYS A 276 13.25 -6.93 -9.24
CA LYS A 276 13.83 -5.64 -8.86
C LYS A 276 13.49 -5.32 -7.39
N PRO A 277 14.46 -4.93 -6.55
CA PRO A 277 14.20 -4.56 -5.15
C PRO A 277 13.24 -3.37 -5.02
N LEU A 278 12.33 -3.43 -4.05
CA LEU A 278 11.44 -2.30 -3.75
C LEU A 278 12.21 -1.07 -3.22
N THR A 279 13.39 -1.27 -2.62
CA THR A 279 14.30 -0.19 -2.20
C THR A 279 15.08 0.46 -3.34
N GLU A 280 14.91 -0.04 -4.57
CA GLU A 280 15.57 0.47 -5.78
C GLU A 280 14.54 0.90 -6.82
N THR A 281 13.38 1.42 -6.39
CA THR A 281 12.28 1.80 -7.29
C THR A 281 11.74 0.60 -8.08
N GLY A 282 11.73 -0.59 -7.47
CA GLY A 282 10.92 -1.73 -7.91
C GLY A 282 9.44 -1.53 -7.57
N GLY A 283 8.59 -2.42 -8.06
CA GLY A 283 7.18 -2.46 -7.72
C GLY A 283 6.33 -3.09 -8.80
N THR A 284 5.49 -4.08 -8.45
CA THR A 284 4.52 -4.64 -9.39
C THR A 284 3.22 -3.87 -9.26
N LEU A 285 2.73 -3.26 -10.35
CA LEU A 285 1.44 -2.58 -10.36
C LEU A 285 0.31 -3.60 -10.11
N VAL A 286 -0.46 -3.38 -9.05
CA VAL A 286 -1.56 -4.27 -8.62
C VAL A 286 -2.92 -3.69 -9.02
N LEU A 287 -3.11 -2.39 -8.81
CA LEU A 287 -4.37 -1.69 -9.04
C LEU A 287 -4.11 -0.26 -9.47
N ALA A 288 -4.67 0.16 -10.60
CA ALA A 288 -4.58 1.53 -11.09
C ALA A 288 -5.96 2.07 -11.44
N SER A 289 -6.06 3.34 -11.81
CA SER A 289 -7.31 3.91 -12.31
C SER A 289 -7.84 3.15 -13.53
N HIS A 290 -9.14 2.89 -13.55
CA HIS A 290 -9.86 2.18 -14.62
C HIS A 290 -11.35 2.46 -14.52
N ASP A 291 -12.07 2.47 -15.63
CA ASP A 291 -13.52 2.73 -15.65
C ASP A 291 -13.88 3.96 -14.79
N ASN A 292 -14.85 3.79 -13.86
CA ASN A 292 -15.24 4.83 -12.90
C ASN A 292 -14.41 4.83 -11.60
N ILE A 293 -13.30 4.09 -11.55
CA ILE A 293 -12.40 3.99 -10.41
C ILE A 293 -11.18 4.89 -10.69
N TYR A 294 -11.09 6.01 -9.98
CA TYR A 294 -9.97 6.94 -10.09
C TYR A 294 -9.12 6.90 -8.82
N ALA A 295 -7.80 6.87 -9.03
CA ALA A 295 -6.78 6.96 -7.97
C ALA A 295 -6.97 5.96 -6.80
N PRO A 296 -7.12 4.64 -7.05
CA PRO A 296 -7.34 3.67 -5.98
C PRO A 296 -6.08 3.44 -5.14
N GLY A 297 -6.21 3.41 -3.81
CA GLY A 297 -5.11 3.13 -2.89
C GLY A 297 -5.48 3.20 -1.40
N GLY A 298 -4.48 3.44 -0.55
CA GLY A 298 -4.65 3.48 0.91
C GLY A 298 -5.20 2.17 1.45
N ASN A 299 -4.62 1.05 1.00
CA ASN A 299 -5.25 -0.25 1.10
C ASN A 299 -4.92 -1.02 2.39
N SER A 300 -5.83 -1.91 2.75
CA SER A 300 -5.59 -3.03 3.66
C SER A 300 -5.97 -4.35 3.00
N VAL A 301 -5.47 -5.46 3.53
CA VAL A 301 -5.79 -6.81 3.06
C VAL A 301 -6.16 -7.69 4.24
N PHE A 302 -7.26 -8.45 4.09
CA PHE A 302 -7.69 -9.39 5.11
C PHE A 302 -8.21 -10.70 4.52
N TRP A 303 -8.19 -11.75 5.34
CA TRP A 303 -8.84 -13.01 5.03
C TRP A 303 -10.33 -12.94 5.36
N ASP A 304 -11.21 -13.06 4.37
CA ASP A 304 -12.65 -13.17 4.62
C ASP A 304 -13.03 -14.61 5.02
N PRO A 305 -13.46 -14.85 6.27
CA PRO A 305 -13.81 -16.19 6.72
C PRO A 305 -15.09 -16.73 6.09
N LYS A 306 -15.95 -15.88 5.49
CA LYS A 306 -17.19 -16.33 4.85
C LYS A 306 -16.95 -16.83 3.43
N SER A 307 -16.28 -16.05 2.59
CA SER A 307 -15.95 -16.47 1.22
C SER A 307 -14.73 -17.38 1.13
N LYS A 308 -13.90 -17.46 2.18
CA LYS A 308 -12.61 -18.16 2.19
C LYS A 308 -11.64 -17.62 1.12
N ARG A 309 -11.60 -16.29 0.99
CA ARG A 309 -10.75 -15.58 0.04
C ARG A 309 -10.08 -14.39 0.72
N ASP A 310 -8.90 -14.06 0.23
CA ASP A 310 -8.25 -12.79 0.58
C ASP A 310 -8.99 -11.66 -0.11
N VAL A 311 -9.17 -10.54 0.58
CA VAL A 311 -9.86 -9.35 0.09
C VAL A 311 -8.97 -8.14 0.32
N ILE A 312 -8.77 -7.34 -0.72
CA ILE A 312 -8.21 -6.00 -0.60
C ILE A 312 -9.35 -5.00 -0.37
N ALA A 313 -9.20 -4.16 0.64
CA ALA A 313 -10.00 -2.97 0.85
C ALA A 313 -9.16 -1.75 0.51
N TYR A 314 -9.72 -0.80 -0.21
CA TYR A 314 -9.04 0.41 -0.64
C TYR A 314 -10.05 1.53 -0.80
N HIS A 315 -9.57 2.77 -0.84
CA HIS A 315 -10.41 3.89 -1.21
C HIS A 315 -10.23 4.24 -2.69
N TYR A 316 -11.24 4.82 -3.32
CA TYR A 316 -11.13 5.39 -4.67
C TYR A 316 -12.05 6.60 -4.83
N ARG A 317 -11.88 7.38 -5.91
CA ARG A 317 -12.82 8.42 -6.32
C ARG A 317 -13.63 7.96 -7.54
N PRO A 318 -14.97 8.08 -7.53
CA PRO A 318 -15.76 8.00 -8.74
C PRO A 318 -15.25 9.02 -9.76
N ARG A 319 -14.81 8.56 -10.94
CA ARG A 319 -14.24 9.43 -11.99
C ARG A 319 -15.26 10.43 -12.51
N ASP A 320 -16.53 10.05 -12.56
CA ASP A 320 -17.66 10.88 -12.97
C ASP A 320 -18.12 11.89 -11.91
N ASP A 321 -17.57 11.85 -10.69
CA ASP A 321 -17.99 12.69 -9.57
C ASP A 321 -16.84 12.99 -8.59
N ILE A 322 -15.73 13.57 -9.07
CA ILE A 322 -14.56 13.93 -8.24
C ILE A 322 -14.85 15.22 -7.45
N ARG A 323 -14.94 15.13 -6.11
CA ARG A 323 -15.28 16.24 -5.19
C ARG A 323 -14.37 16.28 -3.94
N GLY A 324 -13.10 15.89 -4.09
CA GLY A 324 -12.14 15.85 -2.98
C GLY A 324 -12.29 14.64 -2.07
N ASP A 325 -11.99 14.78 -0.77
CA ASP A 325 -11.98 13.63 0.15
C ASP A 325 -13.37 13.11 0.53
N ALA A 326 -14.35 14.01 0.64
CA ALA A 326 -15.70 13.69 1.11
C ALA A 326 -16.47 12.68 0.24
N ASN A 327 -16.02 12.43 -1.00
CA ASN A 327 -16.63 11.44 -1.90
C ASN A 327 -15.74 10.20 -2.11
N SER A 328 -14.76 9.98 -1.23
CA SER A 328 -13.94 8.77 -1.21
C SER A 328 -14.79 7.54 -0.90
N MET A 329 -14.76 6.55 -1.80
CA MET A 329 -15.61 5.35 -1.74
C MET A 329 -14.80 4.11 -1.37
N LEU A 330 -15.40 3.22 -0.58
CA LEU A 330 -14.84 1.91 -0.25
C LEU A 330 -14.91 0.99 -1.48
N GLY A 331 -13.74 0.56 -1.95
CA GLY A 331 -13.58 -0.53 -2.91
C GLY A 331 -13.22 -1.82 -2.19
N LEU A 332 -13.87 -2.93 -2.56
CA LEU A 332 -13.54 -4.27 -2.09
C LEU A 332 -13.37 -5.20 -3.28
N ASN A 333 -12.23 -5.88 -3.37
CA ASN A 333 -11.96 -6.88 -4.41
C ASN A 333 -11.34 -8.13 -3.80
N TYR A 334 -11.64 -9.30 -4.36
CA TYR A 334 -10.95 -10.52 -3.98
C TYR A 334 -9.55 -10.56 -4.60
N LEU A 335 -8.56 -10.94 -3.81
CA LEU A 335 -7.20 -11.21 -4.28
C LEU A 335 -7.04 -12.71 -4.59
N ASP A 336 -6.13 -12.99 -5.53
CA ASP A 336 -5.68 -14.35 -5.83
C ASP A 336 -4.14 -14.39 -5.86
N PHE A 337 -3.58 -15.27 -5.02
CA PHE A 337 -2.14 -15.49 -4.88
C PHE A 337 -1.67 -16.81 -5.53
N SER A 338 -2.55 -17.53 -6.23
CA SER A 338 -2.29 -18.86 -6.81
C SER A 338 -1.29 -18.84 -7.97
N SER A 339 -1.12 -17.70 -8.66
CA SER A 339 -0.14 -17.59 -9.74
C SER A 339 1.29 -17.57 -9.18
N VAL A 340 1.95 -18.72 -9.31
CA VAL A 340 3.28 -19.02 -8.79
C VAL A 340 4.34 -18.16 -9.50
N GLY A 341 4.53 -16.89 -9.14
CA GLY A 341 5.65 -16.12 -9.67
C GLY A 341 5.46 -14.63 -9.82
N VAL A 342 4.23 -14.17 -10.03
CA VAL A 342 3.95 -12.79 -10.42
C VAL A 342 2.70 -12.37 -9.66
N LEU A 343 2.73 -11.23 -8.96
CA LEU A 343 1.50 -10.51 -8.65
C LEU A 343 0.90 -10.12 -10.01
N LEU A 344 0.12 -11.01 -10.62
CA LEU A 344 -0.61 -10.65 -11.81
C LEU A 344 -1.67 -9.64 -11.36
N PRO A 345 -1.92 -8.55 -12.11
CA PRO A 345 -3.09 -7.75 -11.89
C PRO A 345 -4.29 -8.70 -11.84
N LEU A 346 -4.92 -8.78 -10.66
CA LEU A 346 -6.13 -9.52 -10.31
C LEU A 346 -6.61 -10.47 -11.43
N ARG A 347 -5.94 -11.63 -11.62
CA ARG A 347 -6.41 -12.60 -12.62
C ARG A 347 -7.63 -13.32 -12.08
N PHE A 348 -8.75 -13.04 -12.72
CA PHE A 348 -10.05 -13.64 -12.52
C PHE A 348 -10.03 -15.16 -12.74
N GLN A 349 -10.67 -15.90 -11.84
CA GLN A 349 -11.58 -16.95 -12.27
C GLN A 349 -13.00 -16.52 -11.94
N LEU A 350 -13.80 -16.31 -13.00
CA LEU A 350 -15.25 -16.41 -12.92
C LEU A 350 -15.57 -17.90 -12.80
N SER A 351 -16.19 -18.29 -11.70
CA SER A 351 -17.02 -19.50 -11.63
C SER A 351 -18.36 -19.12 -11.04
#